data_AF-A0A2S0RPR5-F1
#
_entry.id   AF-A0A2S0RPR5-F1
#
_cell.length_a   1.000
_cell.length_b   1.000
_cell.length_c   1.000
_cell.angle_alpha   90.00
_cell.angle_beta   90.00
_cell.angle_gamma   90.00
#
_symmetry.space_group_name_H-M   'P 1'
#
loop_
_entity.id
_entity.type
_entity.pdbx_description
1 polymer ?
#
loop_
_entity_poly.entity_id
_entity_poly.type
_entity_poly.pdbx_seq_one_letter_code
_entity_poly.pdbx_strand_id
1 'polypeptide(L)'
;MIHSAQHAASYYAASSAPHPDYSFLQGERSADVCIVGGGYSGLNTAIELAERGLSVILLEARKLGWGASGRNGGQLIRGVGHGLEQFLPVIGEEGVRSMKLMGLEAVQIVRERVEKHAIACDLTWGYCDLANKPAELLGFAEDAEELRSLGYAHELRLVGKDDIHSVVGADCYVGGLIDMGSGHLHPLNLALGEAAVASSLGVKLFEQSEVTRIDYGPEVQVHTAQGRVRAKTLVLCCNAYLNGLNRELGGKVLPAGSYIIATEPLGEERARTLLPQNMAVCDQRVA
;
A
#
# COMPACT_ATOMS: atom_id res chain seq x y z
N MET A 1 22.06 9.06 -13.22
CA MET A 1 20.95 8.44 -12.45
C MET A 1 20.37 9.50 -11.53
N ILE A 2 19.07 9.85 -11.67
CA ILE A 2 18.43 11.00 -10.98
C ILE A 2 17.90 10.62 -9.58
N HIS A 3 18.08 9.38 -9.14
CA HIS A 3 17.45 8.87 -7.92
C HIS A 3 18.45 8.18 -6.99
N SER A 4 18.55 8.66 -5.75
CA SER A 4 19.38 8.11 -4.68
C SER A 4 19.04 6.65 -4.33
N ALA A 5 20.04 5.88 -3.91
CA ALA A 5 19.85 4.53 -3.35
C ALA A 5 19.17 4.55 -1.97
N GLN A 6 19.24 5.69 -1.27
CA GLN A 6 18.54 5.93 -0.01
C GLN A 6 17.10 6.36 -0.25
N HIS A 7 16.25 6.23 0.78
CA HIS A 7 14.90 6.83 0.76
C HIS A 7 14.98 8.33 0.44
N ALA A 8 13.96 8.83 -0.27
CA ALA A 8 13.81 10.25 -0.47
C ALA A 8 13.69 10.96 0.89
N ALA A 9 14.22 12.17 1.00
CA ALA A 9 14.04 13.00 2.19
C ALA A 9 12.56 13.37 2.33
N SER A 10 11.83 12.60 3.11
CA SER A 10 10.40 12.71 3.35
C SER A 10 10.11 12.60 4.84
N TYR A 11 8.90 13.01 5.25
CA TYR A 11 8.41 12.79 6.60
C TYR A 11 8.61 11.33 7.03
N TYR A 12 8.09 10.37 6.26
CA TYR A 12 8.17 8.96 6.60
C TYR A 12 9.60 8.42 6.71
N ALA A 13 10.54 8.88 5.88
CA ALA A 13 11.94 8.46 6.00
C ALA A 13 12.61 9.06 7.26
N ALA A 14 12.22 10.26 7.66
CA ALA A 14 12.75 10.93 8.85
C ALA A 14 12.14 10.40 10.16
N SER A 15 10.88 9.94 10.13
CA SER A 15 10.15 9.42 11.29
C SER A 15 10.10 7.89 11.37
N SER A 16 10.68 7.17 10.40
CA SER A 16 10.65 5.71 10.41
C SER A 16 11.38 5.11 11.61
N ALA A 17 10.89 3.97 12.09
CA ALA A 17 11.59 3.19 13.08
C ALA A 17 12.95 2.69 12.53
N PRO A 18 13.95 2.50 13.41
CA PRO A 18 15.19 1.85 13.02
C PRO A 18 14.92 0.46 12.42
N HIS A 19 15.58 0.16 11.31
CA HIS A 19 15.47 -1.11 10.60
C HIS A 19 16.86 -1.58 10.19
N PRO A 20 17.10 -2.90 10.12
CA PRO A 20 18.37 -3.42 9.64
C PRO A 20 18.56 -3.08 8.16
N ASP A 21 19.81 -2.85 7.77
CA ASP A 21 20.19 -2.89 6.36
C ASP A 21 20.27 -4.35 5.90
N TYR A 22 19.85 -4.63 4.68
CA TYR A 22 19.98 -5.95 4.07
C TYR A 22 21.19 -6.00 3.14
N SER A 23 21.89 -7.13 3.14
CA SER A 23 23.04 -7.32 2.24
C SER A 23 22.62 -7.26 0.77
N PHE A 24 23.54 -6.89 -0.11
CA PHE A 24 23.35 -7.08 -1.54
C PHE A 24 23.65 -8.51 -1.97
N LEU A 25 23.02 -8.95 -3.06
CA LEU A 25 23.21 -10.29 -3.61
C LEU A 25 24.65 -10.47 -4.12
N GLN A 26 25.32 -11.50 -3.61
CA GLN A 26 26.65 -11.91 -4.06
C GLN A 26 26.68 -13.37 -4.50
N GLY A 27 27.30 -13.60 -5.64
CA GLY A 27 27.47 -14.94 -6.20
C GLY A 27 26.13 -15.56 -6.57
N GLU A 28 26.06 -16.88 -6.48
CA GLU A 28 24.89 -17.64 -6.90
C GLU A 28 24.05 -18.09 -5.69
N ARG A 29 22.72 -18.03 -5.85
CA ARG A 29 21.75 -18.57 -4.89
C ARG A 29 20.65 -19.32 -5.63
N SER A 30 19.95 -20.19 -4.92
CA SER A 30 18.78 -20.92 -5.42
C SER A 30 17.64 -20.84 -4.41
N ALA A 31 16.40 -20.78 -4.93
CA ALA A 31 15.17 -20.78 -4.15
C ALA A 31 14.02 -21.37 -4.99
N ASP A 32 12.91 -21.73 -4.36
CA ASP A 32 11.71 -22.12 -5.10
C ASP A 32 11.13 -20.92 -5.84
N VAL A 33 11.10 -19.75 -5.19
CA VAL A 33 10.55 -18.51 -5.75
C VAL A 33 11.55 -17.36 -5.63
N CYS A 34 11.78 -16.66 -6.74
CA CYS A 34 12.46 -15.37 -6.77
C CYS A 34 11.45 -14.24 -7.00
N ILE A 35 11.46 -13.25 -6.12
CA ILE A 35 10.61 -12.06 -6.18
C ILE A 35 11.49 -10.86 -6.54
N VAL A 36 11.03 -10.02 -7.47
CA VAL A 36 11.73 -8.79 -7.86
C VAL A 36 10.88 -7.58 -7.45
N GLY A 37 11.40 -6.79 -6.51
CA GLY A 37 10.75 -5.59 -5.97
C GLY A 37 10.34 -5.77 -4.50
N GLY A 38 10.85 -4.88 -3.64
CA GLY A 38 10.64 -4.85 -2.20
C GLY A 38 9.57 -3.85 -1.73
N GLY A 39 8.52 -3.66 -2.53
CA GLY A 39 7.30 -2.95 -2.12
C GLY A 39 6.25 -3.90 -1.53
N TYR A 40 5.06 -3.37 -1.23
CA TYR A 40 3.97 -4.15 -0.60
C TYR A 40 3.69 -5.45 -1.34
N SER A 41 3.48 -5.43 -2.67
CA SER A 41 3.19 -6.66 -3.42
C SER A 41 4.27 -7.73 -3.27
N GLY A 42 5.55 -7.33 -3.28
CA GLY A 42 6.66 -8.27 -3.15
C GLY A 42 6.81 -8.81 -1.72
N LEU A 43 6.72 -7.93 -0.72
CA LEU A 43 6.81 -8.31 0.69
C LEU A 43 5.65 -9.20 1.14
N ASN A 44 4.42 -8.83 0.76
CA ASN A 44 3.22 -9.62 1.01
C ASN A 44 3.35 -11.01 0.38
N THR A 45 3.75 -11.06 -0.91
CA THR A 45 3.97 -12.32 -1.62
C THR A 45 5.04 -13.18 -0.92
N ALA A 46 6.13 -12.56 -0.47
CA ALA A 46 7.21 -13.27 0.22
C ALA A 46 6.73 -13.91 1.53
N ILE A 47 5.94 -13.17 2.32
CA ILE A 47 5.35 -13.67 3.58
C ILE A 47 4.44 -14.87 3.28
N GLU A 48 3.46 -14.70 2.40
CA GLU A 48 2.48 -15.75 2.09
C GLU A 48 3.13 -17.05 1.57
N LEU A 49 4.16 -16.94 0.74
CA LEU A 49 4.88 -18.10 0.21
C LEU A 49 5.76 -18.76 1.28
N ALA A 50 6.42 -17.97 2.13
CA ALA A 50 7.26 -18.49 3.20
C ALA A 50 6.43 -19.20 4.28
N GLU A 51 5.26 -18.68 4.64
CA GLU A 51 4.32 -19.35 5.56
C GLU A 51 3.85 -20.71 5.04
N ARG A 52 3.83 -20.89 3.71
CA ARG A 52 3.53 -22.17 3.04
C ARG A 52 4.75 -23.07 2.87
N GLY A 53 5.89 -22.72 3.46
CA GLY A 53 7.10 -23.52 3.49
C GLY A 53 7.97 -23.45 2.24
N LEU A 54 7.73 -22.50 1.34
CA LEU A 54 8.58 -22.31 0.15
C LEU A 54 9.84 -21.52 0.50
N SER A 55 10.96 -21.88 -0.12
CA SER A 55 12.16 -21.06 -0.04
C SER A 55 12.02 -19.84 -0.98
N VAL A 56 12.19 -18.63 -0.42
CA VAL A 56 11.97 -17.38 -1.14
C VAL A 56 13.20 -16.48 -1.07
N ILE A 57 13.58 -15.93 -2.22
CA ILE A 57 14.55 -14.82 -2.32
C ILE A 57 13.82 -13.60 -2.89
N LEU A 58 13.98 -12.44 -2.26
CA LEU A 58 13.49 -11.15 -2.76
C LEU A 58 14.67 -10.25 -3.09
N LEU A 59 14.66 -9.67 -4.29
CA LEU A 59 15.66 -8.74 -4.79
C LEU A 59 15.04 -7.34 -4.94
N GLU A 60 15.61 -6.36 -4.24
CA GLU A 60 15.24 -4.95 -4.32
C GLU A 60 16.41 -4.14 -4.88
N ALA A 61 16.13 -3.30 -5.87
CA ALA A 61 17.14 -2.48 -6.53
C ALA A 61 17.76 -1.42 -5.61
N ARG A 62 17.03 -1.00 -4.58
CA ARG A 62 17.41 0.05 -3.62
C ARG A 62 17.19 -0.43 -2.20
N LYS A 63 16.46 0.34 -1.36
CA LYS A 63 15.96 -0.06 -0.05
C LYS A 63 14.55 -0.62 -0.13
N LEU A 64 14.20 -1.52 0.79
CA LEU A 64 12.83 -2.01 0.93
C LEU A 64 11.88 -0.85 1.21
N GLY A 65 10.71 -0.84 0.56
CA GLY A 65 9.78 0.28 0.64
C GLY A 65 10.23 1.55 -0.08
N TRP A 66 11.36 1.57 -0.80
CA TRP A 66 11.86 2.79 -1.47
C TRP A 66 10.87 3.38 -2.47
N GLY A 67 10.11 2.52 -3.16
CA GLY A 67 9.11 2.86 -4.18
C GLY A 67 7.88 3.59 -3.64
N ALA A 68 6.75 3.44 -4.33
CA ALA A 68 5.46 4.03 -3.92
C ALA A 68 4.99 3.55 -2.54
N SER A 69 5.33 2.30 -2.16
CA SER A 69 4.88 1.70 -0.90
C SER A 69 5.35 2.45 0.35
N GLY A 70 6.56 3.01 0.39
CA GLY A 70 7.06 3.74 1.57
C GLY A 70 6.85 5.26 1.51
N ARG A 71 6.15 5.78 0.49
CA ARG A 71 5.97 7.24 0.30
C ARG A 71 4.58 7.65 -0.18
N ASN A 72 3.58 6.78 -0.04
CA ASN A 72 2.18 7.11 -0.33
C ASN A 72 1.54 7.90 0.82
N GLY A 73 0.29 8.33 0.65
CA GLY A 73 -0.43 9.18 1.61
C GLY A 73 -0.72 8.56 2.98
N GLY A 74 -0.39 7.28 3.20
CA GLY A 74 -0.60 6.60 4.48
C GLY A 74 -2.05 6.17 4.75
N GLN A 75 -2.99 6.51 3.87
CA GLN A 75 -4.39 6.10 4.00
C GLN A 75 -4.56 4.60 3.68
N LEU A 76 -5.19 3.87 4.60
CA LEU A 76 -5.61 2.49 4.44
C LEU A 76 -7.13 2.48 4.26
N ILE A 77 -7.56 2.65 3.02
CA ILE A 77 -8.97 2.80 2.66
C ILE A 77 -9.43 1.61 1.82
N ARG A 78 -10.69 1.24 2.03
CA ARG A 78 -11.36 0.18 1.26
C ARG A 78 -11.60 0.61 -0.19
N GLY A 79 -11.70 -0.38 -1.07
CA GLY A 79 -12.19 -0.21 -2.44
C GLY A 79 -11.12 0.16 -3.47
N VAL A 80 -11.58 0.72 -4.59
CA VAL A 80 -10.75 1.13 -5.73
C VAL A 80 -11.08 2.59 -6.02
N GLY A 81 -10.09 3.40 -6.38
CA GLY A 81 -10.23 4.86 -6.49
C GLY A 81 -11.20 5.39 -7.56
N HIS A 82 -11.95 4.51 -8.24
CA HIS A 82 -12.94 4.86 -9.26
C HIS A 82 -14.13 3.88 -9.18
N GLY A 83 -15.31 4.34 -9.63
CA GLY A 83 -16.49 3.49 -9.80
C GLY A 83 -16.18 2.28 -10.69
N LEU A 84 -16.41 1.08 -10.17
CA LEU A 84 -16.02 -0.17 -10.84
C LEU A 84 -17.01 -0.59 -11.93
N GLU A 85 -18.17 0.07 -11.98
CA GLU A 85 -19.25 -0.16 -12.95
C GLU A 85 -18.75 0.03 -14.39
N GLN A 86 -17.77 0.92 -14.59
CA GLN A 86 -17.15 1.15 -15.89
C GLN A 86 -16.46 -0.10 -16.47
N PHE A 87 -16.10 -1.08 -15.62
CA PHE A 87 -15.47 -2.33 -16.03
C PHE A 87 -16.47 -3.45 -16.31
N LEU A 88 -17.78 -3.25 -16.07
CA LEU A 88 -18.82 -4.25 -16.37
C LEU A 88 -18.71 -4.86 -17.78
N PRO A 89 -18.45 -4.09 -18.86
CA PRO A 89 -18.34 -4.68 -20.20
C PRO A 89 -17.15 -5.62 -20.40
N VAL A 90 -16.14 -5.56 -19.53
CA VAL A 90 -14.88 -6.30 -19.65
C VAL A 90 -14.83 -7.51 -18.72
N ILE A 91 -15.24 -7.33 -17.46
CA ILE A 91 -15.12 -8.36 -16.42
C ILE A 91 -16.47 -8.89 -15.91
N GLY A 92 -17.58 -8.34 -16.42
CA GLY A 92 -18.94 -8.73 -16.02
C GLY A 92 -19.29 -8.35 -14.59
N GLU A 93 -20.53 -8.64 -14.20
CA GLU A 93 -21.06 -8.34 -12.86
C GLU A 93 -20.29 -9.09 -11.76
N GLU A 94 -19.97 -10.36 -11.97
CA GLU A 94 -19.22 -11.18 -11.02
C GLU A 94 -17.80 -10.64 -10.82
N GLY A 95 -17.12 -10.22 -11.89
CA GLY A 95 -15.80 -9.62 -11.81
C GLY A 95 -15.80 -8.30 -11.05
N VAL A 96 -16.76 -7.41 -11.35
CA VAL A 96 -16.94 -6.15 -10.62
C VAL A 96 -17.22 -6.40 -9.14
N ARG A 97 -18.14 -7.32 -8.82
CA ARG A 97 -18.43 -7.72 -7.44
C ARG A 97 -17.18 -8.25 -6.74
N SER A 98 -16.40 -9.11 -7.40
CA SER A 98 -15.17 -9.66 -6.84
C SER A 98 -14.13 -8.57 -6.56
N MET A 99 -13.99 -7.58 -7.43
CA MET A 99 -13.11 -6.44 -7.19
C MET A 99 -13.54 -5.59 -6.00
N LYS A 100 -14.85 -5.37 -5.82
CA LYS A 100 -15.38 -4.68 -4.64
C LYS A 100 -15.04 -5.44 -3.36
N LEU A 101 -15.27 -6.75 -3.34
CA LEU A 101 -14.95 -7.60 -2.19
C LEU A 101 -13.44 -7.65 -1.89
N MET A 102 -12.58 -7.75 -2.91
CA MET A 102 -11.12 -7.68 -2.73
C MET A 102 -10.68 -6.35 -2.11
N GLY A 103 -11.35 -5.24 -2.43
CA GLY A 103 -11.09 -3.95 -1.80
C GLY A 103 -11.40 -3.91 -0.30
N LEU A 104 -12.41 -4.67 0.15
CA LEU A 104 -12.70 -4.85 1.58
C LEU A 104 -11.68 -5.78 2.23
N GLU A 105 -11.38 -6.90 1.57
CA GLU A 105 -10.43 -7.91 2.02
C GLU A 105 -9.01 -7.34 2.19
N ALA A 106 -8.57 -6.44 1.29
CA ALA A 106 -7.24 -5.84 1.36
C ALA A 106 -6.98 -5.10 2.68
N VAL A 107 -7.97 -4.36 3.20
CA VAL A 107 -7.85 -3.67 4.49
C VAL A 107 -7.82 -4.68 5.64
N GLN A 108 -8.59 -5.76 5.54
CA GLN A 108 -8.63 -6.82 6.52
C GLN A 108 -7.29 -7.58 6.60
N ILE A 109 -6.66 -7.86 5.46
CA ILE A 109 -5.33 -8.49 5.40
C ILE A 109 -4.30 -7.63 6.14
N VAL A 110 -4.30 -6.31 5.93
CA VAL A 110 -3.38 -5.41 6.63
C VAL A 110 -3.68 -5.38 8.13
N ARG A 111 -4.96 -5.29 8.53
CA ARG A 111 -5.39 -5.33 9.94
C ARG A 111 -4.85 -6.59 10.63
N GLU A 112 -5.16 -7.76 10.08
CA GLU A 112 -4.77 -9.04 10.65
C GLU A 112 -3.27 -9.22 10.70
N ARG A 113 -2.54 -8.78 9.67
CA ARG A 113 -1.08 -8.89 9.64
C ARG A 113 -0.42 -7.98 10.66
N VAL A 114 -0.86 -6.73 10.77
CA VAL A 114 -0.34 -5.78 11.76
C VAL A 114 -0.58 -6.31 13.17
N GLU A 115 -1.78 -6.85 13.44
CA GLU A 115 -2.12 -7.45 14.73
C GLU A 115 -1.28 -8.70 15.03
N LYS A 116 -1.29 -9.68 14.11
CA LYS A 116 -0.60 -10.98 14.25
C LYS A 116 0.90 -10.83 14.51
N HIS A 117 1.54 -9.86 13.86
CA HIS A 117 2.99 -9.66 13.93
C HIS A 117 3.42 -8.45 14.76
N ALA A 118 2.47 -7.74 15.38
CA ALA A 118 2.73 -6.53 16.15
C ALA A 118 3.57 -5.49 15.38
N ILE A 119 3.21 -5.24 14.11
CA ILE A 119 3.95 -4.29 13.26
C ILE A 119 3.71 -2.86 13.76
N ALA A 120 4.77 -2.20 14.21
CA ALA A 120 4.72 -0.82 14.70
C ALA A 120 4.66 0.19 13.53
N CYS A 121 3.47 0.35 12.94
CA CYS A 121 3.23 1.26 11.81
C CYS A 121 2.19 2.34 12.10
N ASP A 122 1.96 2.72 13.37
CA ASP A 122 1.03 3.78 13.78
C ASP A 122 -0.38 3.63 13.19
N LEU A 123 -0.85 2.38 13.05
CA LEU A 123 -2.16 2.08 12.49
C LEU A 123 -3.27 2.69 13.36
N THR A 124 -4.03 3.60 12.78
CA THR A 124 -5.13 4.32 13.41
C THR A 124 -6.40 4.11 12.58
N TRP A 125 -7.47 3.64 13.23
CA TRP A 125 -8.76 3.41 12.59
C TRP A 125 -9.63 4.66 12.59
N GLY A 126 -10.44 4.78 11.55
CA GLY A 126 -11.30 5.92 11.29
C GLY A 126 -10.84 6.70 10.06
N TYR A 127 -11.75 6.80 9.11
CA TYR A 127 -11.62 7.57 7.88
C TYR A 127 -12.91 8.35 7.64
N CYS A 128 -12.84 9.52 7.02
CA CYS A 128 -14.03 10.24 6.60
C CYS A 128 -13.87 10.87 5.21
N ASP A 129 -14.80 10.51 4.31
CA ASP A 129 -15.02 11.27 3.09
C ASP A 129 -15.82 12.54 3.43
N LEU A 130 -15.29 13.70 3.05
CA LEU A 130 -15.84 15.01 3.35
C LEU A 130 -16.57 15.58 2.13
N ALA A 131 -17.86 15.89 2.30
CA ALA A 131 -18.69 16.48 1.26
C ALA A 131 -18.52 18.00 1.23
N ASN A 132 -18.10 18.55 0.10
CA ASN A 132 -18.11 19.98 -0.17
C ASN A 132 -19.50 20.45 -0.65
N LYS A 133 -20.28 19.58 -1.30
CA LYS A 133 -21.61 19.89 -1.87
C LYS A 133 -22.68 18.89 -1.41
N PRO A 134 -23.96 19.30 -1.32
CA PRO A 134 -25.04 18.41 -0.90
C PRO A 134 -25.18 17.15 -1.77
N ALA A 135 -24.87 17.24 -3.07
CA ALA A 135 -24.92 16.09 -3.97
C ALA A 135 -23.88 15.00 -3.62
N GLU A 136 -22.70 15.39 -3.12
CA GLU A 136 -21.68 14.43 -2.68
C GLU A 136 -22.14 13.69 -1.42
N LEU A 137 -22.82 14.38 -0.49
CA LEU A 137 -23.39 13.74 0.70
C LEU A 137 -24.50 12.74 0.35
N LEU A 138 -25.28 12.98 -0.72
CA LEU A 138 -26.24 12.01 -1.24
C LEU A 138 -25.53 10.78 -1.82
N GLY A 139 -24.46 10.99 -2.62
CA GLY A 139 -23.64 9.90 -3.15
C GLY A 139 -23.04 9.04 -2.04
N PHE A 140 -22.58 9.66 -0.95
CA PHE A 140 -22.08 8.91 0.21
C PHE A 140 -23.14 8.05 0.90
N ALA A 141 -24.42 8.47 0.87
CA ALA A 141 -25.50 7.65 1.39
C ALA A 141 -25.73 6.41 0.51
N GLU A 142 -25.64 6.56 -0.81
CA GLU A 142 -25.71 5.46 -1.77
C GLU A 142 -24.54 4.49 -1.61
N ASP A 143 -23.32 5.02 -1.46
CA ASP A 143 -22.11 4.23 -1.19
C ASP A 143 -22.23 3.43 0.11
N ALA A 144 -22.78 4.04 1.16
CA ALA A 144 -22.96 3.36 2.45
C ALA A 144 -23.93 2.18 2.35
N GLU A 145 -25.03 2.32 1.60
CA GLU A 145 -25.98 1.24 1.35
C GLU A 145 -25.38 0.14 0.47
N GLU A 146 -24.59 0.52 -0.55
CA GLU A 146 -23.87 -0.47 -1.36
C GLU A 146 -22.92 -1.31 -0.50
N LEU A 147 -22.10 -0.69 0.35
CA LEU A 147 -21.17 -1.40 1.23
C LEU A 147 -21.92 -2.36 2.17
N ARG A 148 -23.04 -1.93 2.73
CA ARG A 148 -23.90 -2.80 3.55
C ARG A 148 -24.40 -4.00 2.75
N SER A 149 -24.80 -3.80 1.49
CA SER A 149 -25.23 -4.89 0.60
C SER A 149 -24.11 -5.89 0.26
N LEU A 150 -22.85 -5.46 0.32
CA LEU A 150 -21.67 -6.30 0.14
C LEU A 150 -21.26 -7.04 1.43
N GLY A 151 -21.97 -6.82 2.54
CA GLY A 151 -21.66 -7.43 3.83
C GLY A 151 -20.56 -6.73 4.60
N TYR A 152 -20.33 -5.43 4.33
CA TYR A 152 -19.34 -4.65 5.09
C TYR A 152 -19.71 -4.60 6.58
N ALA A 153 -18.79 -5.07 7.42
CA ALA A 153 -19.07 -5.33 8.83
C ALA A 153 -18.74 -4.16 9.76
N HIS A 154 -18.06 -3.12 9.26
CA HIS A 154 -17.62 -1.99 10.07
C HIS A 154 -18.65 -0.86 10.08
N GLU A 155 -18.61 -0.05 11.13
CA GLU A 155 -19.53 1.08 11.29
C GLU A 155 -19.35 2.09 10.16
N LEU A 156 -20.47 2.43 9.52
CA LEU A 156 -20.60 3.51 8.55
C LEU A 156 -21.61 4.53 9.09
N ARG A 157 -21.21 5.79 9.17
CA ARG A 157 -22.06 6.86 9.73
C ARG A 157 -21.99 8.12 8.88
N LEU A 158 -23.14 8.52 8.33
CA LEU A 158 -23.31 9.83 7.73
C LEU A 158 -23.35 10.90 8.82
N VAL A 159 -22.65 11.99 8.59
CA VAL A 159 -22.57 13.15 9.47
C VAL A 159 -23.04 14.37 8.69
N GLY A 160 -24.01 15.10 9.24
CA GLY A 160 -24.50 16.33 8.65
C GLY A 160 -23.60 17.53 8.97
N LYS A 161 -23.90 18.67 8.35
CA LYS A 161 -23.16 19.92 8.56
C LYS A 161 -23.02 20.31 10.04
N ASP A 162 -24.09 20.18 10.82
CA ASP A 162 -24.09 20.62 12.23
C ASP A 162 -23.15 19.79 13.12
N ASP A 163 -22.84 18.55 12.71
CA ASP A 163 -22.02 17.61 13.46
C ASP A 163 -20.60 17.43 12.87
N ILE A 164 -20.28 18.07 11.73
CA ILE A 164 -19.02 17.82 11.01
C ILE A 164 -17.78 18.24 11.82
N HIS A 165 -17.94 19.18 12.74
CA HIS A 165 -16.90 19.61 13.68
C HIS A 165 -16.42 18.50 14.63
N SER A 166 -17.22 17.44 14.80
CA SER A 166 -16.76 16.26 15.52
C SER A 166 -15.67 15.49 14.76
N VAL A 167 -15.57 15.65 13.43
CA VAL A 167 -14.63 14.96 12.54
C VAL A 167 -13.48 15.87 12.12
N VAL A 168 -13.80 17.09 11.67
CA VAL A 168 -12.82 18.05 11.13
C VAL A 168 -13.17 19.48 11.57
N GLY A 169 -12.18 20.23 12.04
CA GLY A 169 -12.32 21.60 12.53
C GLY A 169 -12.51 22.67 11.44
N ALA A 170 -13.30 22.39 10.40
CA ALA A 170 -13.48 23.28 9.24
C ALA A 170 -14.96 23.46 8.84
N ASP A 171 -15.35 24.70 8.54
CA ASP A 171 -16.75 25.08 8.20
C ASP A 171 -17.15 24.85 6.73
N CYS A 172 -16.20 24.49 5.87
CA CYS A 172 -16.38 24.46 4.41
C CYS A 172 -17.06 23.19 3.89
N TYR A 173 -17.40 22.25 4.76
CA TYR A 173 -18.03 20.98 4.43
C TYR A 173 -19.51 20.97 4.81
N VAL A 174 -20.33 20.31 3.99
CA VAL A 174 -21.78 20.17 4.24
C VAL A 174 -22.14 18.88 4.95
N GLY A 175 -21.15 18.00 5.18
CA GLY A 175 -21.29 16.71 5.85
C GLY A 175 -20.15 15.77 5.46
N GLY A 176 -20.28 14.50 5.81
CA GLY A 176 -19.33 13.46 5.43
C GLY A 176 -19.83 12.04 5.76
N LEU A 177 -19.05 11.04 5.33
CA LEU A 177 -19.27 9.64 5.66
C LEU A 177 -18.08 9.12 6.45
N ILE A 178 -18.32 8.77 7.71
CA ILE A 178 -17.33 8.10 8.55
C ILE A 178 -17.34 6.61 8.23
N ASP A 179 -16.14 6.05 8.05
CA ASP A 179 -15.85 4.63 7.90
C ASP A 179 -14.85 4.17 8.96
N MET A 180 -15.31 3.30 9.87
CA MET A 180 -14.50 2.75 10.96
C MET A 180 -13.72 1.47 10.59
N GLY A 181 -13.92 0.93 9.38
CA GLY A 181 -13.12 -0.18 8.89
C GLY A 181 -11.89 0.28 8.12
N SER A 182 -11.91 1.51 7.60
CA SER A 182 -10.78 2.21 6.99
C SER A 182 -9.98 3.04 8.03
N GLY A 183 -8.80 3.52 7.65
CA GLY A 183 -7.92 4.26 8.55
C GLY A 183 -6.68 4.83 7.88
N HIS A 184 -5.62 5.03 8.66
CA HIS A 184 -4.30 5.43 8.19
C HIS A 184 -3.17 4.82 9.02
N LEU A 185 -1.97 4.86 8.47
CA LEU A 185 -0.78 4.27 9.03
C LEU A 185 0.48 4.95 8.49
N HIS A 186 1.61 4.66 9.12
CA HIS A 186 2.94 5.01 8.63
C HIS A 186 3.40 3.98 7.56
N PRO A 187 3.34 4.30 6.26
CA PRO A 187 3.47 3.33 5.18
C PRO A 187 4.89 2.75 5.06
N LEU A 188 5.92 3.55 5.32
CA LEU A 188 7.29 3.01 5.33
C LEU A 188 7.51 2.02 6.49
N ASN A 189 7.02 2.31 7.70
CA ASN A 189 7.09 1.39 8.82
C ASN A 189 6.28 0.11 8.59
N LEU A 190 5.14 0.18 7.88
CA LEU A 190 4.42 -1.02 7.46
C LEU A 190 5.31 -1.89 6.55
N ALA A 191 5.88 -1.33 5.48
CA ALA A 191 6.76 -2.07 4.57
C ALA A 191 8.00 -2.64 5.29
N LEU A 192 8.64 -1.87 6.17
CA LEU A 192 9.80 -2.33 6.93
C LEU A 192 9.43 -3.41 7.97
N GLY A 193 8.26 -3.29 8.59
CA GLY A 193 7.72 -4.31 9.49
C GLY A 193 7.41 -5.61 8.74
N GLU A 194 6.77 -5.53 7.58
CA GLU A 194 6.54 -6.68 6.70
C GLU A 194 7.86 -7.32 6.24
N ALA A 195 8.89 -6.51 5.96
CA ALA A 195 10.23 -7.04 5.66
C ALA A 195 10.83 -7.80 6.84
N ALA A 196 10.71 -7.27 8.06
CA ALA A 196 11.17 -7.96 9.26
C ALA A 196 10.41 -9.29 9.47
N VAL A 197 9.10 -9.30 9.24
CA VAL A 197 8.27 -10.52 9.26
C VAL A 197 8.76 -11.53 8.21
N ALA A 198 8.92 -11.11 6.96
CA ALA A 198 9.43 -11.97 5.89
C ALA A 198 10.80 -12.57 6.26
N SER A 199 11.73 -11.75 6.76
CA SER A 199 13.04 -12.22 7.22
C SER A 199 12.92 -13.25 8.36
N SER A 200 12.00 -13.04 9.30
CA SER A 200 11.78 -13.97 10.42
C SER A 200 11.23 -15.33 9.97
N LEU A 201 10.51 -15.36 8.84
CA LEU A 201 10.01 -16.57 8.19
C LEU A 201 11.07 -17.25 7.31
N GLY A 202 12.30 -16.71 7.26
CA GLY A 202 13.42 -17.30 6.54
C GLY A 202 13.60 -16.79 5.11
N VAL A 203 12.78 -15.83 4.65
CA VAL A 203 12.96 -15.17 3.35
C VAL A 203 14.34 -14.50 3.31
N LYS A 204 15.05 -14.68 2.19
CA LYS A 204 16.32 -13.99 1.95
C LYS A 204 16.06 -12.69 1.20
N LEU A 205 16.18 -11.58 1.91
CA LEU A 205 16.00 -10.24 1.38
C LEU A 205 17.36 -9.67 0.96
N PHE A 206 17.46 -9.15 -0.25
CA PHE A 206 18.64 -8.45 -0.74
C PHE A 206 18.28 -7.06 -1.26
N GLU A 207 18.89 -6.04 -0.67
CA GLU A 207 18.83 -4.66 -1.12
C GLU A 207 19.94 -4.36 -2.12
N GLN A 208 19.89 -3.20 -2.79
CA GLN A 208 20.92 -2.76 -3.75
C GLN A 208 21.25 -3.83 -4.82
N SER A 209 20.26 -4.64 -5.16
CA SER A 209 20.37 -5.84 -5.99
C SER A 209 19.47 -5.68 -7.20
N GLU A 210 19.72 -4.62 -7.98
CA GLU A 210 18.95 -4.32 -9.19
C GLU A 210 19.05 -5.51 -10.16
N VAL A 211 17.89 -6.05 -10.52
CA VAL A 211 17.81 -7.07 -11.54
C VAL A 211 17.97 -6.39 -12.89
N THR A 212 18.94 -6.86 -13.66
CA THR A 212 19.30 -6.28 -14.97
C THR A 212 18.95 -7.20 -16.14
N ARG A 213 18.76 -8.50 -15.88
CA ARG A 213 18.42 -9.50 -16.90
C ARG A 213 17.69 -10.68 -16.28
N ILE A 214 16.75 -11.24 -17.02
CA ILE A 214 16.03 -12.47 -16.69
C ILE A 214 16.18 -13.43 -17.85
N ASP A 215 16.78 -14.58 -17.60
CA ASP A 215 16.89 -15.67 -18.57
C ASP A 215 15.78 -16.70 -18.26
N TYR A 216 14.76 -16.73 -19.11
CA TYR A 216 13.60 -17.62 -18.96
C TYR A 216 13.93 -19.04 -19.44
N GLY A 217 13.39 -20.05 -18.74
CA GLY A 217 13.59 -21.47 -19.04
C GLY A 217 12.86 -22.36 -18.02
N PRO A 218 13.14 -23.68 -18.00
CA PRO A 218 12.60 -24.60 -16.99
C PRO A 218 12.94 -24.19 -15.55
N GLU A 219 14.08 -23.53 -15.39
CA GLU A 219 14.46 -22.80 -14.19
C GLU A 219 14.86 -21.39 -14.64
N VAL A 220 14.27 -20.37 -14.01
CA VAL A 220 14.50 -18.96 -14.34
C VAL A 220 15.81 -18.52 -13.69
N GLN A 221 16.66 -17.81 -14.43
CA GLN A 221 17.86 -17.17 -13.88
C GLN A 221 17.68 -15.66 -13.83
N VAL A 222 17.75 -15.10 -12.63
CA VAL A 222 17.56 -13.67 -12.36
C VAL A 222 18.91 -13.07 -12.02
N HIS A 223 19.38 -12.15 -12.87
CA HIS A 223 20.73 -11.59 -12.80
C HIS A 223 20.74 -10.19 -12.20
N THR A 224 21.70 -9.96 -11.32
CA THR A 224 22.08 -8.64 -10.80
C THR A 224 23.54 -8.36 -11.17
N ALA A 225 24.06 -7.17 -10.83
CA ALA A 225 25.45 -6.81 -11.12
C ALA A 225 26.48 -7.74 -10.45
N GLN A 226 26.18 -8.29 -9.26
CA GLN A 226 27.15 -9.02 -8.42
C GLN A 226 26.74 -10.46 -8.09
N GLY A 227 25.59 -10.90 -8.58
CA GLY A 227 25.09 -12.24 -8.33
C GLY A 227 23.91 -12.63 -9.18
N ARG A 228 23.47 -13.89 -9.04
CA ARG A 228 22.30 -14.43 -9.71
C ARG A 228 21.50 -15.36 -8.81
N VAL A 229 20.19 -15.40 -9.05
CA VAL A 229 19.28 -16.35 -8.41
C VAL A 229 18.76 -17.32 -9.45
N ARG A 230 18.80 -18.61 -9.16
CA ARG A 230 18.05 -19.63 -9.90
C ARG A 230 16.78 -19.96 -9.15
N ALA A 231 15.64 -19.94 -9.83
CA ALA A 231 14.35 -20.26 -9.22
C ALA A 231 13.39 -20.97 -10.17
N LYS A 232 12.49 -21.78 -9.60
CA LYS A 232 11.42 -22.44 -10.36
C LYS A 232 10.32 -21.47 -10.75
N THR A 233 10.08 -20.46 -9.91
CA THR A 233 9.05 -19.45 -10.12
C THR A 233 9.64 -18.05 -9.94
N LEU A 234 9.20 -17.13 -10.80
CA LEU A 234 9.55 -15.72 -10.76
C LEU A 234 8.27 -14.90 -10.53
N VAL A 235 8.32 -13.95 -9.60
CA VAL A 235 7.26 -12.96 -9.39
C VAL A 235 7.83 -11.56 -9.60
N LEU A 236 7.21 -10.78 -10.48
CA LEU A 236 7.61 -9.42 -10.80
C LEU A 236 6.71 -8.42 -10.06
N CYS A 237 7.29 -7.72 -9.09
CA CYS A 237 6.63 -6.73 -8.23
C CYS A 237 7.25 -5.33 -8.40
N CYS A 238 7.70 -4.99 -9.61
CA CYS A 238 8.50 -3.79 -9.87
C CYS A 238 7.68 -2.49 -10.05
N ASN A 239 6.35 -2.56 -10.06
CA ASN A 239 5.47 -1.42 -10.38
C ASN A 239 5.94 -0.69 -11.66
N ALA A 240 5.91 0.65 -11.69
CA ALA A 240 6.39 1.49 -12.79
C ALA A 240 7.91 1.42 -13.02
N TYR A 241 8.67 0.69 -12.20
CA TYR A 241 10.13 0.55 -12.32
C TYR A 241 10.56 -0.74 -13.04
N LEU A 242 9.64 -1.42 -13.73
CA LEU A 242 9.96 -2.65 -14.45
C LEU A 242 10.99 -2.45 -15.57
N ASN A 243 11.15 -1.22 -16.10
CA ASN A 243 12.30 -0.81 -16.93
C ASN A 243 12.77 -1.83 -18.00
N GLY A 244 11.83 -2.39 -18.76
CA GLY A 244 12.14 -3.33 -19.86
C GLY A 244 12.58 -4.73 -19.43
N LEU A 245 12.60 -5.05 -18.13
CA LEU A 245 12.90 -6.39 -17.59
C LEU A 245 12.01 -7.48 -18.19
N ASN A 246 10.77 -7.13 -18.49
CA ASN A 246 9.85 -7.97 -19.23
C ASN A 246 9.23 -7.16 -20.38
N ARG A 247 9.31 -7.70 -21.60
CA ARG A 247 8.89 -7.01 -22.82
C ARG A 247 7.36 -6.89 -22.95
N GLU A 248 6.60 -7.84 -22.41
CA GLU A 248 5.14 -7.84 -22.52
C GLU A 248 4.50 -6.86 -21.54
N LEU A 249 5.05 -6.79 -20.32
CA LEU A 249 4.61 -5.90 -19.25
C LEU A 249 5.22 -4.49 -19.37
N GLY A 250 6.38 -4.37 -20.02
CA GLY A 250 7.04 -3.10 -20.26
C GLY A 250 6.13 -2.12 -21.00
N GLY A 251 6.02 -0.90 -20.49
CA GLY A 251 5.19 0.16 -21.08
C GLY A 251 3.67 0.03 -20.82
N LYS A 252 3.23 -0.96 -20.03
CA LYS A 252 1.82 -1.09 -19.60
C LYS A 252 1.50 -0.28 -18.34
N VAL A 253 2.52 0.14 -17.59
CA VAL A 253 2.38 0.93 -16.37
C VAL A 253 3.00 2.31 -16.61
N LEU A 254 2.21 3.36 -16.40
CA LEU A 254 2.66 4.75 -16.49
C LEU A 254 2.95 5.29 -15.08
N PRO A 255 4.12 5.89 -14.83
CA PRO A 255 4.39 6.53 -13.56
C PRO A 255 3.56 7.82 -13.44
N ALA A 256 2.64 7.85 -12.47
CA ALA A 256 1.91 9.04 -12.08
C ALA A 256 2.53 9.65 -10.81
N GLY A 257 2.73 10.97 -10.80
CA GLY A 257 3.22 11.70 -9.64
C GLY A 257 2.10 11.96 -8.64
N SER A 258 2.30 11.54 -7.39
CA SER A 258 1.53 11.99 -6.24
C SER A 258 2.50 12.66 -5.26
N TYR A 259 2.06 13.75 -4.64
CA TYR A 259 2.89 14.60 -3.80
C TYR A 259 2.28 14.75 -2.42
N ILE A 260 3.13 14.72 -1.40
CA ILE A 260 2.73 14.82 -0.01
C ILE A 260 3.45 16.01 0.60
N ILE A 261 2.72 16.78 1.40
CA ILE A 261 3.25 17.88 2.18
C ILE A 261 3.10 17.49 3.65
N ALA A 262 4.17 17.65 4.42
CA ALA A 262 4.15 17.55 5.88
C ALA A 262 4.40 18.94 6.45
N THR A 263 3.66 19.32 7.48
CA THR A 263 3.87 20.57 8.22
C THR A 263 4.94 20.37 9.30
N GLU A 264 5.38 21.46 9.91
CA GLU A 264 5.97 21.36 11.26
C GLU A 264 4.95 20.80 12.27
N PRO A 265 5.40 20.21 13.39
CA PRO A 265 4.51 19.79 14.46
C PRO A 265 3.60 20.95 14.92
N LEU A 266 2.29 20.76 14.82
CA LEU A 266 1.31 21.82 15.11
C LEU A 266 1.03 22.02 16.61
N GLY A 267 1.51 21.10 17.46
CA GLY A 267 1.12 20.99 18.87
C GLY A 267 -0.18 20.21 19.06
N GLU A 268 -0.30 19.54 20.20
CA GLU A 268 -1.40 18.60 20.48
C GLU A 268 -2.77 19.30 20.50
N GLU A 269 -2.86 20.48 21.09
CA GLU A 269 -4.11 21.26 21.15
C GLU A 269 -4.62 21.57 19.73
N ARG A 270 -3.78 22.18 18.89
CA ARG A 270 -4.15 22.53 17.51
C ARG A 270 -4.47 21.30 16.67
N ALA A 271 -3.70 20.21 16.81
CA ALA A 271 -3.97 18.97 16.10
C ALA A 271 -5.36 18.40 16.47
N ARG A 272 -5.70 18.37 17.77
CA ARG A 272 -7.02 17.94 18.25
C ARG A 272 -8.15 18.89 17.85
N THR A 273 -7.89 20.19 17.69
CA THR A 273 -8.90 21.12 17.15
C THR A 273 -9.16 20.84 15.66
N LEU A 274 -8.12 20.51 14.88
CA LEU A 274 -8.25 20.28 13.44
C LEU A 274 -8.84 18.91 13.10
N LEU A 275 -8.40 17.84 13.80
CA LEU A 275 -8.84 16.46 13.62
C LEU A 275 -9.13 15.83 14.99
N PRO A 276 -10.30 16.11 15.61
CA PRO A 276 -10.59 15.72 17.00
C PRO A 276 -10.53 14.22 17.27
N GLN A 277 -10.84 13.41 16.25
CA GLN A 277 -10.84 11.95 16.34
C GLN A 277 -9.60 11.31 15.71
N ASN A 278 -8.62 12.11 15.25
CA ASN A 278 -7.40 11.64 14.57
C ASN A 278 -7.68 10.69 13.38
N MET A 279 -8.81 10.88 12.71
CA MET A 279 -9.19 10.13 11.51
C MET A 279 -8.43 10.65 10.30
N ALA A 280 -8.19 9.77 9.34
CA ALA A 280 -7.84 10.25 8.00
C ALA A 280 -9.06 10.89 7.35
N VAL A 281 -8.85 11.95 6.56
CA VAL A 281 -9.93 12.63 5.85
C VAL A 281 -9.56 12.85 4.39
N CYS A 282 -10.56 12.83 3.52
CA CYS A 282 -10.42 13.12 2.09
C CYS A 282 -11.61 13.98 1.64
N ASP A 283 -11.35 15.12 1.00
CA ASP A 283 -12.42 15.93 0.41
C ASP A 283 -12.62 15.62 -1.07
N GLN A 284 -13.79 15.99 -1.60
CA GLN A 284 -14.17 15.72 -2.98
C GLN A 284 -13.73 16.82 -3.95
N ARG A 285 -12.76 17.66 -3.55
CA ARG A 285 -12.14 18.65 -4.43
C ARG A 285 -11.10 18.00 -5.32
N VAL A 286 -11.58 17.19 -6.25
CA VAL A 286 -10.75 16.65 -7.31
C VAL A 286 -10.64 17.72 -8.40
N ALA A 287 -9.40 18.10 -8.73
CA ALA A 287 -9.11 19.09 -9.78
C ALA A 287 -9.43 18.56 -11.19
#